data_AF-A0A927V3S3-F1
#
_entry.id   AF-A0A927V3S3-F1
#
_cell.length_a   1.000
_cell.length_b   1.000
_cell.length_c   1.000
_cell.angle_alpha   90.00
_cell.angle_beta   90.00
_cell.angle_gamma   90.00
#
_symmetry.space_group_name_H-M   'P 1'
#
loop_
_entity.id
_entity.type
_entity.pdbx_description
1 polymer ?
#
loop_
_entity_poly.entity_id
_entity_poly.type
_entity_poly.pdbx_seq_one_letter_code
_entity_poly.pdbx_strand_id
1 'polypeptide(L)' 'MKINELTNLWVGTNEVENFKVLIVALDKEEAQEIANGYCLDSHIEGKFNITEFDSTETQFNCDYVLTGGQ' A
#
# COMPACT_ATOMS: atom_id res chain seq x y z
N MET A 1 -10.23 17.10 -5.99
CA MET A 1 -10.37 15.66 -5.69
C MET A 1 -9.61 15.39 -4.41
N LYS A 2 -10.27 14.85 -3.39
CA LYS A 2 -9.58 14.40 -2.19
C LYS A 2 -9.22 12.92 -2.39
N ILE A 3 -8.03 12.51 -1.92
CA ILE A 3 -7.50 11.17 -2.16
C ILE A 3 -8.39 10.08 -1.52
N ASN A 4 -9.10 10.42 -0.46
CA ASN A 4 -10.05 9.55 0.24
C ASN A 4 -11.36 9.27 -0.53
N GLU A 5 -11.55 9.85 -1.72
CA GLU A 5 -12.65 9.52 -2.63
C GLU A 5 -12.21 8.55 -3.74
N LEU A 6 -10.95 8.11 -3.75
CA LEU A 6 -10.41 7.16 -4.72
C LEU A 6 -10.62 5.74 -4.20
N THR A 7 -11.54 5.01 -4.84
CA THR A 7 -11.92 3.60 -4.53
C THR A 7 -10.80 2.58 -4.73
N ASN A 8 -9.62 3.02 -5.17
CA ASN A 8 -8.53 2.16 -5.66
C ASN A 8 -7.26 2.36 -4.83
N LEU A 9 -7.42 2.72 -3.56
CA LEU A 9 -6.32 2.92 -2.62
C LEU A 9 -6.30 1.81 -1.59
N TRP A 10 -5.10 1.31 -1.34
CA TRP A 10 -4.83 0.22 -0.42
C TRP A 10 -3.66 0.61 0.47
N VAL A 11 -3.61 0.04 1.65
CA VAL A 11 -2.52 0.23 2.61
C VAL A 11 -1.83 -1.09 2.81
N GLY A 12 -0.52 -1.10 2.62
CA GLY A 12 0.35 -2.20 3.03
C GLY A 12 1.05 -1.86 4.33
N THR A 13 0.89 -2.69 5.35
CA THR A 13 1.67 -2.60 6.59
C THR A 13 2.56 -3.81 6.74
N ASN A 14 3.84 -3.58 7.01
CA ASN A 14 4.78 -4.59 7.43
C ASN A 14 5.14 -4.36 8.91
N GLU A 15 4.71 -5.28 9.77
CA GLU A 15 4.94 -5.16 11.22
C GLU A 15 6.37 -5.50 11.64
N VAL A 16 7.11 -6.26 10.83
CA VAL A 16 8.50 -6.67 11.13
C VAL A 16 9.42 -5.45 11.09
N GLU A 17 9.30 -4.67 10.02
CA GLU A 17 10.11 -3.47 9.79
C GLU A 17 9.42 -2.18 10.26
N ASN A 18 8.22 -2.28 10.84
CA ASN A 18 7.34 -1.15 11.17
C ASN A 18 7.19 -0.16 10.00
N PHE A 19 6.90 -0.71 8.81
CA PHE A 19 6.92 0.00 7.54
C PHE A 19 5.53 0.06 6.93
N LYS A 20 5.15 1.20 6.36
CA LYS A 20 3.81 1.42 5.82
C LYS A 20 3.85 2.04 4.44
N VAL A 21 3.13 1.45 3.50
CA VAL A 21 3.02 1.92 2.12
C VAL A 21 1.57 2.20 1.75
N LEU A 22 1.36 3.23 0.94
CA LEU A 22 0.10 3.46 0.24
C LEU A 22 0.22 2.86 -1.16
N ILE A 23 -0.77 2.12 -1.62
CA ILE A 23 -0.74 1.39 -2.88
C ILE A 23 -1.95 1.81 -3.72
N VAL A 24 -1.72 2.16 -4.98
CA VAL A 24 -2.79 2.40 -5.96
C VAL A 24 -3.00 1.12 -6.77
N ALA A 25 -4.18 0.51 -6.64
CA ALA A 25 -4.54 -0.73 -7.32
C ALA A 25 -6.07 -0.88 -7.49
N LEU A 26 -6.51 -1.55 -8.54
CA LEU A 26 -7.91 -1.79 -8.87
C LEU A 26 -8.59 -2.71 -7.85
N ASP A 27 -7.85 -3.69 -7.33
CA ASP A 27 -8.34 -4.63 -6.34
C ASP A 27 -7.23 -5.06 -5.36
N LYS A 28 -7.61 -5.87 -4.37
CA LYS A 28 -6.72 -6.34 -3.31
C LYS A 28 -5.60 -7.25 -3.85
N GLU A 29 -5.90 -8.03 -4.90
CA GLU A 29 -4.93 -8.98 -5.47
C GLU A 29 -3.81 -8.21 -6.15
N GLU A 30 -4.15 -7.23 -6.98
CA GLU A 30 -3.18 -6.33 -7.61
C GLU A 30 -2.38 -5.53 -6.55
N ALA A 31 -3.04 -5.04 -5.50
CA ALA A 31 -2.35 -4.37 -4.40
C ALA A 31 -1.32 -5.27 -3.71
N GLN A 32 -1.66 -6.55 -3.51
CA GLN A 32 -0.77 -7.55 -2.93
C GLN A 32 0.40 -7.86 -3.87
N GLU A 33 0.17 -7.97 -5.17
CA GLU A 33 1.23 -8.17 -6.16
C GLU A 33 2.23 -7.01 -6.18
N ILE A 34 1.74 -5.77 -6.21
CA ILE A 34 2.58 -4.57 -6.15
C ILE A 34 3.42 -4.55 -4.87
N ALA A 35 2.80 -4.81 -3.72
CA ALA A 35 3.50 -4.82 -2.44
C ALA A 35 4.55 -5.95 -2.36
N ASN A 36 4.23 -7.14 -2.88
CA ASN A 36 5.15 -8.27 -2.91
C ASN A 36 6.35 -7.99 -3.84
N GLY A 37 6.10 -7.38 -5.01
CA GLY A 37 7.15 -6.94 -5.92
C GLY A 37 8.11 -5.97 -5.24
N TYR A 38 7.57 -4.95 -4.59
CA TYR A 38 8.38 -3.99 -3.82
C TYR A 38 9.17 -4.67 -2.69
N CYS A 39 8.58 -5.63 -1.98
CA CYS A 39 9.25 -6.37 -0.91
C CYS A 39 10.44 -7.18 -1.44
N LEU A 40 10.31 -7.79 -2.62
CA LEU A 40 11.37 -8.53 -3.30
C LEU A 40 12.50 -7.60 -3.76
N ASP A 41 12.18 -6.49 -4.42
CA ASP A 41 13.18 -5.54 -4.92
C ASP A 41 13.94 -4.85 -3.77
N SER A 42 13.21 -4.48 -2.73
CA SER A 42 13.75 -3.71 -1.60
C SER A 42 14.37 -4.57 -0.50
N HIS A 43 14.36 -5.91 -0.65
CA HIS A 43 14.86 -6.87 0.35
C HIS A 43 14.25 -6.66 1.75
N ILE A 44 12.98 -6.24 1.81
CA ILE A 44 12.27 -6.01 3.07
C ILE A 44 11.93 -7.36 3.70
N GLU A 45 12.23 -7.51 4.99
CA GLU A 45 11.87 -8.70 5.75
C GLU A 45 10.38 -8.72 6.10
N GLY A 46 9.76 -9.89 6.07
CA GLY A 46 8.34 -10.07 6.42
C GLY A 46 7.40 -10.03 5.20
N LYS A 47 6.12 -9.78 5.46
CA LYS A 47 5.07 -9.68 4.44
C LYS A 47 4.22 -8.45 4.71
N PHE A 48 3.78 -7.80 3.64
CA PHE A 48 2.78 -6.76 3.76
C PHE A 48 1.40 -7.37 4.01
N ASN A 49 0.75 -6.90 5.06
CA ASN A 49 -0.69 -7.07 5.24
C ASN A 49 -1.41 -5.94 4.48
N ILE A 50 -2.28 -6.31 3.55
CA ILE A 50 -2.99 -5.37 2.67
C ILE A 50 -4.41 -5.15 3.17
N THR A 51 -4.76 -3.89 3.39
CA THR A 51 -6.09 -3.43 3.79
C THR A 51 -6.58 -2.32 2.88
N GLU A 52 -7.89 -2.23 2.67
CA GLU A 52 -8.48 -1.11 1.92
C GLU A 52 -8.19 0.21 2.65
N PHE A 53 -7.94 1.27 1.89
CA PHE A 53 -7.74 2.60 2.44
C PHE A 53 -9.07 3.20 2.88
N ASP A 54 -9.50 2.91 4.11
CA ASP A 54 -10.70 3.47 4.72
C ASP A 54 -10.36 4.57 5.73
N SER A 55 -9.61 5.58 5.29
CA SER A 55 -9.27 6.70 6.17
C SER A 55 -10.26 7.85 6.00
N THR A 56 -11.12 8.00 7.01
CA THR A 56 -11.92 9.22 7.23
C THR A 56 -11.05 10.42 7.65
N GLU A 57 -9.76 10.19 7.93
CA GLU A 57 -8.81 11.21 8.32
C GLU A 57 -8.26 11.98 7.11
N THR A 58 -7.98 13.27 7.32
CA THR A 58 -7.48 14.17 6.27
C THR A 58 -5.99 14.00 5.97
N GLN A 59 -5.28 13.21 6.76
CA GLN A 59 -3.85 12.98 6.63
C GLN A 59 -3.55 11.50 6.84
N PHE A 60 -2.81 10.91 5.89
CA PHE A 60 -2.30 9.56 6.00
C PHE A 60 -0.77 9.60 5.94
N ASN A 61 -0.13 9.01 6.94
CA ASN A 61 1.32 8.92 7.01
C ASN A 61 1.77 7.55 6.49
N CYS A 62 2.63 7.55 5.47
CA CYS A 62 3.24 6.37 4.87
C CYS A 62 4.67 6.68 4.46
N ASP A 63 5.52 5.66 4.45
CA ASP A 63 6.91 5.75 4.02
C ASP A 63 7.00 5.94 2.50
N TYR A 64 6.19 5.21 1.74
CA TYR A 64 6.18 5.26 0.27
C TYR A 64 4.78 5.12 -0.31
N VAL A 65 4.64 5.63 -1.54
CA VAL A 65 3.49 5.40 -2.41
C VAL A 65 3.92 4.47 -3.54
N LEU A 66 3.27 3.32 -3.66
CA LEU A 66 3.53 2.31 -4.67
C LEU A 66 2.43 2.37 -5.74
N THR A 67 2.85 2.27 -6.99
CA THR A 67 1.96 2.20 -8.15
C THR A 67 2.42 1.05 -9.04
N GLY A 68 1.49 0.25 -9.56
CA GLY A 68 1.81 -0.70 -10.62
C GLY A 68 2.29 0.05 -11.86
N GLY A 69 3.53 -0.21 -12.29
CA GLY A 69 4.04 0.30 -13.57
C GLY A 69 3.39 -0.47 -14.72
N GLN A 70 2.89 0.25 -15.72
CA GLN A 70 2.51 -0.33 -17.02
C GLN A 70 3.75 -0.80 -17.79
#